data_AF-A0A2D8CHQ1-F1
#
_entry.id   AF-A0A2D8CHQ1-F1
#
_cell.length_a   1.000
_cell.length_b   1.000
_cell.length_c   1.000
_cell.angle_alpha   90.00
_cell.angle_beta   90.00
_cell.angle_gamma   90.00
#
_symmetry.space_group_name_H-M   'P 1'
#
loop_
_entity.id
_entity.type
_entity.pdbx_description
1 polymer ?
#
loop_
_entity_poly.entity_id
_entity_poly.type
_entity_poly.pdbx_seq_one_letter_code
_entity_poly.pdbx_strand_id
1 'polypeptide(L)'
;MREFLKKHIKEDLKKNPLKGAHGIDSENIDEFLIEPKLEEYIGSSNRNDIFEVWTVLQENPSERSGYTIFYDPEDKGFGLGLYTSDDQLMHLGFYGSFTKTLNSM
;
A
#
# COMPACT_ATOMS: atom_id res chain seq x y z
N MET A 1 13.74 -1.04 -9.12
CA MET A 1 12.68 -1.27 -8.13
C MET A 1 11.29 -0.88 -8.64
N ARG A 2 11.05 0.39 -9.00
CA ARG A 2 9.75 0.89 -9.50
C ARG A 2 9.09 0.03 -10.60
N GLU A 3 9.81 -0.26 -11.69
CA GLU A 3 9.30 -1.10 -12.79
C GLU A 3 9.00 -2.55 -12.37
N PHE A 4 9.78 -3.08 -11.42
CA PHE A 4 9.51 -4.39 -10.84
C PHE A 4 8.18 -4.37 -10.08
N LEU A 5 7.93 -3.36 -9.23
CA LEU A 5 6.69 -3.24 -8.46
C LEU A 5 5.47 -3.09 -9.36
N LYS A 6 5.53 -2.23 -10.38
CA LYS A 6 4.44 -2.07 -11.36
C LYS A 6 4.11 -3.39 -12.04
N LYS A 7 5.13 -4.14 -12.48
CA LYS A 7 4.92 -5.46 -13.09
C LYS A 7 4.34 -6.45 -12.07
N HIS A 8 4.85 -6.47 -10.86
CA HIS A 8 4.43 -7.40 -9.80
C HIS A 8 2.97 -7.19 -9.41
N ILE A 9 2.55 -5.93 -9.22
CA ILE A 9 1.14 -5.56 -8.95
C ILE A 9 0.24 -6.00 -10.10
N LYS A 10 0.62 -5.70 -11.36
CA LYS A 10 -0.14 -6.13 -12.54
C LYS A 10 -0.27 -7.64 -12.66
N GLU A 11 0.75 -8.40 -12.26
CA GLU A 11 0.68 -9.87 -12.24
C GLU A 11 -0.21 -10.39 -11.11
N ASP A 12 -0.22 -9.75 -9.95
CA ASP A 12 -1.09 -10.12 -8.83
C ASP A 12 -2.58 -9.86 -9.17
N LEU A 13 -2.88 -8.69 -9.72
CA LEU A 13 -4.23 -8.30 -10.17
C LEU A 13 -4.80 -9.23 -11.26
N LYS A 14 -3.96 -9.79 -12.13
CA LYS A 14 -4.40 -10.77 -13.13
C LYS A 14 -4.79 -12.12 -12.54
N LYS A 15 -4.20 -12.48 -11.39
CA LYS A 15 -4.39 -13.79 -10.75
C LYS A 15 -5.49 -13.77 -9.71
N ASN A 16 -5.69 -12.62 -9.07
CA ASN A 16 -6.55 -12.48 -7.90
C ASN A 16 -7.62 -11.40 -8.14
N PRO A 17 -8.92 -11.70 -8.00
CA PRO A 17 -9.98 -10.72 -8.17
C PRO A 17 -10.00 -9.69 -7.02
N LEU A 18 -10.31 -8.45 -7.37
CA LEU A 18 -10.61 -7.38 -6.40
C LEU A 18 -12.06 -7.50 -5.91
N LYS A 19 -12.31 -7.12 -4.66
CA LYS A 19 -13.63 -7.14 -4.03
C LYS A 19 -14.31 -5.77 -3.93
N GLY A 20 -13.71 -4.71 -4.48
CA GLY A 20 -14.26 -3.35 -4.38
C GLY A 20 -14.05 -2.69 -3.02
N ALA A 21 -12.93 -2.97 -2.35
CA ALA A 21 -12.64 -2.44 -1.02
C ALA A 21 -12.50 -0.91 -1.06
N HIS A 22 -13.23 -0.21 -0.20
CA HIS A 22 -13.30 1.27 -0.16
C HIS A 22 -13.61 1.91 -1.52
N GLY A 23 -14.38 1.23 -2.37
CA GLY A 23 -14.72 1.72 -3.71
C GLY A 23 -13.59 1.60 -4.74
N ILE A 24 -12.49 0.91 -4.40
CA ILE A 24 -11.39 0.61 -5.33
C ILE A 24 -11.60 -0.78 -5.94
N ASP A 25 -11.73 -0.83 -7.26
CA ASP A 25 -11.95 -2.05 -8.03
C ASP A 25 -11.11 -2.08 -9.32
N SER A 26 -11.34 -3.09 -10.17
CA SER A 26 -10.55 -3.28 -11.39
C SER A 26 -10.74 -2.20 -12.45
N GLU A 27 -11.81 -1.40 -12.37
CA GLU A 27 -12.11 -0.35 -13.34
C GLU A 27 -11.41 0.97 -12.97
N ASN A 28 -11.21 1.26 -11.68
CA ASN A 28 -10.66 2.53 -11.21
C ASN A 28 -9.33 2.44 -10.45
N ILE A 29 -8.77 1.25 -10.20
CA ILE A 29 -7.53 1.08 -9.43
C ILE A 29 -6.35 1.93 -9.92
N ASP A 30 -6.26 2.17 -11.23
CA ASP A 30 -5.18 2.97 -11.82
C ASP A 30 -5.20 4.44 -11.34
N GLU A 31 -6.32 4.94 -10.82
CA GLU A 31 -6.44 6.28 -10.22
C GLU A 31 -5.76 6.38 -8.85
N PHE A 32 -5.63 5.26 -8.14
CA PHE A 32 -5.10 5.18 -6.78
C PHE A 32 -3.64 4.69 -6.74
N LEU A 33 -3.20 4.01 -7.80
CA LEU A 33 -1.82 3.60 -7.97
C LEU A 33 -0.93 4.82 -8.19
N ILE A 34 0.06 4.98 -7.31
CA ILE A 34 1.05 6.04 -7.43
C ILE A 34 2.35 5.51 -8.01
N GLU A 35 3.20 6.44 -8.47
CA GLU A 35 4.57 6.11 -8.80
C GLU A 35 5.30 5.66 -7.52
N PRO A 36 5.83 4.42 -7.43
CA PRO A 36 6.30 3.86 -6.16
C PRO A 36 7.30 4.75 -5.44
N LYS A 37 7.05 5.06 -4.17
CA LYS A 37 7.84 6.01 -3.39
C LYS A 37 8.36 5.34 -2.12
N LEU A 38 9.66 5.43 -1.90
CA LEU A 38 10.29 4.96 -0.67
C LEU A 38 10.00 5.96 0.45
N GLU A 39 9.36 5.49 1.52
CA GLU A 39 8.90 6.32 2.63
C GLU A 39 9.10 5.60 3.97
N GLU A 40 9.22 6.38 5.04
CA GLU A 40 9.30 5.88 6.40
C GLU A 40 7.90 5.74 7.00
N TYR A 41 7.61 4.56 7.54
CA TYR A 41 6.40 4.28 8.29
C TYR A 41 6.75 4.04 9.76
N ILE A 42 5.98 4.61 10.68
CA ILE A 42 6.11 4.34 12.11
C ILE A 42 5.30 3.10 12.50
N GLY A 43 5.78 2.33 13.48
CA GLY A 43 5.05 1.19 14.02
C GLY A 43 3.74 1.59 14.71
N SER A 44 2.67 0.86 14.43
CA SER A 44 1.38 1.04 15.10
C SER A 44 1.41 0.67 16.59
N SER A 45 2.23 -0.31 16.98
CA SER A 45 2.40 -0.74 18.39
C SER A 45 3.49 0.03 19.13
N ASN A 46 4.52 0.49 18.42
CA ASN A 46 5.63 1.27 18.96
C ASN A 46 6.08 2.30 17.91
N ARG A 47 5.85 3.59 18.20
CA ARG A 47 6.19 4.68 17.27
C ARG A 47 7.70 4.88 17.04
N ASN A 48 8.55 4.25 17.85
CA ASN A 48 9.99 4.26 17.64
C ASN A 48 10.46 3.23 16.61
N ASP A 49 9.60 2.28 16.22
CA ASP A 49 9.90 1.34 15.15
C ASP A 49 9.67 2.07 13.82
N ILE A 50 10.70 2.09 12.98
CA ILE A 50 10.67 2.75 11.67
C ILE A 50 10.86 1.70 10.59
N PHE A 51 9.96 1.69 9.60
CA PHE A 51 9.96 0.79 8.46
C PHE A 51 10.20 1.60 7.19
N GLU A 52 11.25 1.27 6.43
CA GLU A 52 11.55 1.90 5.15
C GLU A 52 10.96 1.07 4.01
N VAL A 53 9.79 1.46 3.52
CA VAL A 53 8.97 0.66 2.59
C VAL A 53 8.54 1.48 1.37
N TRP A 54 8.14 0.79 0.30
CA TRP A 54 7.71 1.43 -0.94
C TRP A 54 6.19 1.60 -0.98
N THR A 55 5.68 2.80 -0.76
CA THR A 55 4.26 3.13 -1.00
C THR A 55 3.95 3.00 -2.50
N VAL A 56 2.87 2.28 -2.83
CA VAL A 56 2.45 2.00 -4.22
C VAL A 56 0.99 2.37 -4.51
N LEU A 57 0.16 2.52 -3.48
CA LEU A 57 -1.23 2.96 -3.59
C LEU A 57 -1.55 3.93 -2.46
N GLN A 58 -2.31 4.97 -2.77
CA GLN A 58 -2.90 5.89 -1.81
C GLN A 58 -4.41 5.97 -2.05
N GLU A 59 -5.21 5.86 -1.00
CA GLU A 59 -6.66 5.98 -1.09
C GLU A 59 -7.08 7.38 -1.57
N ASN A 60 -6.36 8.41 -1.15
CA ASN A 60 -6.59 9.78 -1.62
C ASN A 60 -5.28 10.37 -2.18
N PRO A 61 -4.87 10.12 -3.44
CA PRO A 61 -3.57 10.59 -3.94
C PRO A 61 -3.36 12.12 -3.92
N SER A 62 -4.45 12.88 -3.90
CA SER A 62 -4.43 14.35 -3.82
C SER A 62 -4.32 14.89 -2.39
N GLU A 63 -4.54 14.04 -1.38
CA GLU A 63 -4.59 14.41 0.03
C GLU A 63 -3.74 13.44 0.85
N ARG A 64 -2.99 13.91 1.83
CA ARG A 64 -2.22 12.99 2.71
C ARG A 64 -3.13 12.39 3.78
N SER A 65 -4.12 11.62 3.36
CA SER A 65 -5.20 11.06 4.17
C SER A 65 -5.61 9.67 3.70
N GLY A 66 -6.26 8.90 4.58
CA GLY A 66 -6.74 7.56 4.28
C GLY A 66 -5.64 6.50 4.27
N TYR A 67 -5.99 5.32 3.77
CA TYR A 67 -5.13 4.15 3.74
C TYR A 67 -4.10 4.22 2.61
N THR A 68 -3.00 3.49 2.82
CA THR A 68 -1.95 3.27 1.82
C THR A 68 -1.63 1.80 1.72
N ILE A 69 -1.13 1.37 0.55
CA ILE A 69 -0.49 0.07 0.40
C ILE A 69 0.98 0.29 0.14
N PHE A 70 1.83 -0.39 0.90
CA PHE A 70 3.26 -0.41 0.69
C PHE A 70 3.76 -1.81 0.31
N TYR A 71 4.95 -1.85 -0.28
CA TYR A 71 5.74 -3.05 -0.50
C TYR A 71 6.99 -3.01 0.38
N ASP A 72 7.20 -4.09 1.13
CA ASP A 72 8.39 -4.32 1.93
C ASP A 72 9.40 -5.18 1.13
N PRO A 73 10.59 -4.67 0.81
CA PRO A 73 11.61 -5.43 0.10
C PRO A 73 12.30 -6.51 0.94
N GLU A 74 12.31 -6.39 2.28
CA GLU A 74 12.89 -7.38 3.18
C GLU A 74 12.00 -8.62 3.25
N ASP A 75 10.70 -8.40 3.49
CA ASP A 75 9.69 -9.47 3.55
C ASP A 75 9.13 -9.88 2.17
N LYS A 76 9.50 -9.13 1.12
CA LYS A 76 9.11 -9.36 -0.28
C LYS A 76 7.60 -9.43 -0.50
N GLY A 77 6.84 -8.56 0.16
CA GLY A 77 5.39 -8.54 -0.01
C GLY A 77 4.76 -7.22 0.37
N PHE A 78 3.43 -7.20 0.38
CA PHE A 78 2.66 -5.98 0.57
C PHE A 78 2.03 -5.90 1.96
N GLY A 79 1.90 -4.68 2.45
CA GLY A 79 1.26 -4.36 3.72
C GLY A 79 0.39 -3.11 3.64
N LEU A 80 -0.43 -2.94 4.67
CA LEU A 80 -1.37 -1.83 4.81
C LEU A 80 -0.76 -0.77 5.72
N GLY A 81 -0.88 0.47 5.30
CA GLY A 81 -0.60 1.62 6.15
C GLY A 81 -1.71 2.65 6.11
N LEU A 82 -1.51 3.74 6.85
CA LEU A 82 -2.49 4.81 7.02
C LEU A 82 -1.76 6.13 7.27
N TYR A 83 -2.29 7.22 6.70
CA TYR A 83 -1.94 8.57 7.12
C TYR A 83 -2.58 8.90 8.47
N THR A 84 -1.74 9.24 9.45
CA THR A 84 -2.18 9.69 10.77
C THR A 84 -2.56 11.17 10.74
N SER A 85 -3.26 11.64 11.79
CA SER A 85 -3.65 13.04 11.92
C SER A 85 -2.49 14.03 12.03
N ASP A 86 -1.30 13.55 12.40
CA ASP A 86 -0.04 14.29 12.47
C ASP A 86 0.81 14.18 11.18
N ASP A 87 0.19 13.79 10.06
CA ASP A 87 0.81 13.67 8.72
C ASP A 87 1.98 12.66 8.66
N GLN A 88 1.96 11.66 9.54
CA GLN A 88 2.89 10.53 9.53
C GLN A 88 2.26 9.32 8.84
N LEU A 89 3.09 8.44 8.32
CA LEU A 89 2.66 7.15 7.78
C LEU A 89 2.80 6.09 8.86
N MET A 90 1.75 5.33 9.13
CA MET A 90 1.74 4.28 10.13
C MET A 90 1.64 2.90 9.48
N HIS A 91 2.52 1.98 9.88
CA HIS A 91 2.51 0.59 9.46
C HIS A 91 1.45 -0.19 10.24
N LEU A 92 0.35 -0.57 9.57
CA LEU A 92 -0.77 -1.28 10.20
C LEU A 92 -0.61 -2.80 10.14
N GLY A 93 0.10 -3.33 9.15
CA GLY A 93 0.39 -4.76 9.11
C GLY A 93 0.80 -5.27 7.74
N PHE A 94 1.38 -6.47 7.72
CA PHE A 94 1.80 -7.16 6.50
C PHE A 94 0.77 -8.23 6.10
N TYR A 95 0.43 -8.28 4.81
CA TYR A 95 -0.63 -9.14 4.28
C TYR A 95 -0.11 -10.11 3.20
N GLY A 96 1.02 -9.80 2.58
CA GLY A 96 1.75 -10.66 1.64
C GLY A 96 1.58 -10.25 0.19
N SER A 97 0.36 -10.24 -0.35
CA SER A 97 0.09 -9.87 -1.75
C SER A 97 -0.69 -8.56 -1.85
N PHE A 98 -0.53 -7.84 -2.96
CA PHE A 98 -1.19 -6.56 -3.20
C PHE A 98 -2.72 -6.68 -3.12
N THR A 99 -3.31 -7.64 -3.84
CA THR A 99 -4.75 -7.87 -3.85
C THR A 99 -5.27 -8.29 -2.47
N LYS A 100 -4.51 -9.07 -1.70
CA LYS A 100 -4.91 -9.45 -0.34
C LYS A 100 -4.89 -8.23 0.59
N THR A 101 -3.86 -7.38 0.49
CA THR A 101 -3.81 -6.11 1.24
C THR A 101 -4.99 -5.23 0.88
N LEU A 102 -5.24 -4.98 -0.41
CA LEU A 102 -6.32 -4.11 -0.86
C LEU A 102 -7.68 -4.63 -0.40
N ASN A 103 -7.93 -5.94 -0.49
CA ASN A 103 -9.17 -6.55 0.00
C ASN A 103 -9.31 -6.59 1.53
N SER A 104 -8.25 -6.28 2.28
CA SER A 104 -8.25 -6.23 3.76
C SER A 104 -8.35 -4.81 4.31
N MET A 105 -8.27 -3.81 3.44
CA MET A 105 -8.58 -2.42 3.75
C MET A 105 -10.07 -2.31 4.09
#